data_AF-E2AE46-F1
#
_entry.id   AF-E2AE46-F1
#
_cell.length_a   1.000
_cell.length_b   1.000
_cell.length_c   1.000
_cell.angle_alpha   90.00
_cell.angle_beta   90.00
_cell.angle_gamma   90.00
#
_symmetry.space_group_name_H-M   'P 1'
#
loop_
_entity.id
_entity.type
_entity.pdbx_description
1 polymer ?
#
loop_
_entity_poly.entity_id
_entity_poly.type
_entity_poly.pdbx_seq_one_letter_code
_entity_poly.pdbx_strand_id
1 'polypeptide(L)'
;MAVLHRALFTWFNLLIFLILLVLRLDQRIQWNWFIVFIPMWLYDNILLIYIVFNMISHCKNGRVNSLHREAWYMTAVLLKLCAQILICLKSEAPHWSLPAKVVLAPFWLLLPALATDVFIHLIHQSRY
;
A
#
# COMPACT_ATOMS: atom_id res chain seq x y z
N MET A 1 -8.20 -18.29 -14.62
CA MET A 1 -6.89 -17.91 -15.19
C MET A 1 -6.40 -16.51 -14.76
N ALA A 2 -7.21 -15.44 -14.84
CA ALA A 2 -6.75 -14.07 -14.52
C ALA A 2 -6.34 -13.82 -13.05
N VAL A 3 -6.97 -14.49 -12.09
CA VAL A 3 -6.64 -14.34 -10.65
C VAL A 3 -5.24 -14.87 -10.33
N LEU A 4 -4.87 -16.01 -10.91
CA LEU A 4 -3.55 -16.61 -10.72
C LEU A 4 -2.44 -15.68 -11.22
N HIS A 5 -2.63 -15.08 -12.40
CA HIS A 5 -1.65 -14.15 -12.98
C HIS A 5 -1.43 -12.90 -12.10
N ARG A 6 -2.51 -12.33 -11.56
CA ARG A 6 -2.42 -11.19 -10.63
C ARG A 6 -1.69 -11.54 -9.34
N ALA A 7 -1.96 -12.73 -8.79
CA ALA A 7 -1.26 -13.21 -7.62
C ALA A 7 0.23 -13.38 -7.92
N LEU A 8 0.59 -14.14 -8.98
CA LEU A 8 1.99 -14.38 -9.36
C LEU A 8 2.77 -13.08 -9.55
N PHE A 9 2.18 -12.09 -10.23
CA PHE A 9 2.82 -10.78 -10.41
C PHE A 9 3.09 -10.05 -9.08
N THR A 10 2.16 -10.12 -8.14
CA THR A 10 2.30 -9.48 -6.81
C THR A 10 3.37 -10.19 -5.98
N TRP A 11 3.35 -11.53 -5.98
CA TRP A 11 4.36 -12.35 -5.32
C TRP A 11 5.75 -12.12 -5.91
N PHE A 12 5.87 -12.03 -7.24
CA PHE A 12 7.14 -11.76 -7.92
C PHE A 12 7.72 -10.38 -7.55
N ASN A 13 6.90 -9.32 -7.55
CA ASN A 13 7.35 -7.99 -7.11
C ASN A 13 7.80 -7.97 -5.64
N LEU A 14 7.08 -8.66 -4.76
CA LEU A 14 7.47 -8.82 -3.35
C LEU A 14 8.81 -9.54 -3.21
N LEU A 15 9.05 -10.56 -4.02
CA LEU A 15 10.27 -11.35 -3.98
C LEU A 15 11.47 -10.51 -4.43
N ILE A 16 11.32 -9.72 -5.50
CA ILE A 16 12.34 -8.75 -5.95
C ILE A 16 12.64 -7.73 -4.85
N PHE A 17 11.59 -7.16 -4.25
CA PHE A 17 11.75 -6.20 -3.15
C PHE A 17 12.55 -6.81 -1.99
N LEU A 18 12.22 -8.04 -1.58
CA LEU A 18 12.91 -8.72 -0.48
C LEU A 18 14.39 -8.97 -0.81
N ILE A 19 14.71 -9.39 -2.04
CA ILE A 19 16.10 -9.60 -2.49
C ILE A 19 16.89 -8.29 -2.43
N LEU A 20 16.34 -7.20 -2.97
CA LEU A 20 16.99 -5.89 -2.94
C LEU A 20 17.17 -5.38 -1.50
N LEU A 21 16.17 -5.61 -0.63
CA LEU A 21 16.21 -5.25 0.79
C LEU A 21 17.34 -5.98 1.52
N VAL A 22 17.47 -7.29 1.33
CA VAL A 22 18.52 -8.10 1.95
C VAL A 22 19.91 -7.70 1.43
N LEU A 23 20.06 -7.49 0.11
CA LEU A 23 21.34 -7.02 -0.46
C LEU A 23 21.75 -5.65 0.08
N ARG A 24 20.79 -4.76 0.32
CA ARG A 24 21.06 -3.46 0.94
C ARG A 24 21.43 -3.60 2.42
N LEU A 25 20.74 -4.48 3.15
CA LEU A 25 21.02 -4.75 4.56
C LEU A 25 22.42 -5.33 4.76
N ASP A 26 22.86 -6.21 3.85
CA ASP A 26 24.20 -6.79 3.79
C ASP A 26 25.29 -5.79 3.34
N GLN A 27 24.93 -4.50 3.16
CA GLN A 27 25.81 -3.41 2.71
C GLN A 27 26.52 -3.67 1.37
N ARG A 28 26.08 -4.65 0.58
CA ARG A 28 26.67 -4.99 -0.73
C ARG A 28 26.40 -3.91 -1.78
N ILE A 29 25.32 -3.17 -1.61
CA ILE A 29 24.86 -2.11 -2.52
C ILE A 29 24.74 -0.81 -1.71
N GLN A 30 25.36 0.29 -2.17
CA GLN A 30 25.29 1.62 -1.52
C GLN A 30 24.18 2.52 -2.05
N TRP A 31 23.24 1.95 -2.81
CA TRP A 31 22.16 2.70 -3.43
C TRP A 31 21.22 3.33 -2.40
N ASN A 32 20.57 4.41 -2.82
CA ASN A 32 19.54 5.08 -2.03
C ASN A 32 18.41 4.09 -1.69
N TRP A 33 17.91 4.14 -0.46
CA TRP A 33 16.75 3.36 -0.03
C TRP A 33 15.52 3.55 -0.94
N PHE A 34 15.33 4.73 -1.53
CA PHE A 34 14.27 4.95 -2.52
C PHE A 34 14.34 3.97 -3.71
N ILE A 35 15.55 3.57 -4.13
CA ILE A 35 15.76 2.65 -5.25
C ILE A 35 15.37 1.22 -4.87
N VAL A 36 15.67 0.80 -3.64
CA VAL A 36 15.31 -0.53 -3.11
C VAL A 36 13.79 -0.73 -3.09
N PHE A 37 13.04 0.35 -2.85
CA PHE A 37 11.58 0.33 -2.81
C PHE A 37 10.90 0.51 -4.18
N ILE A 38 11.63 0.71 -5.29
CA ILE A 38 11.06 0.88 -6.65
C ILE A 38 9.95 -0.15 -6.99
N PRO A 39 10.15 -1.47 -6.80
CA PRO A 39 9.10 -2.45 -7.13
C PRO A 39 7.79 -2.21 -6.37
N MET A 40 7.87 -1.77 -5.11
CA MET A 40 6.68 -1.39 -4.33
C MET A 40 6.06 -0.09 -4.86
N TRP A 41 6.86 0.94 -5.11
CA TRP A 41 6.39 2.20 -5.70
C TRP A 41 5.64 1.98 -7.02
N LEU A 42 6.15 1.12 -7.89
CA LEU A 42 5.51 0.81 -9.16
C LEU A 42 4.14 0.15 -8.94
N TYR A 43 4.05 -0.78 -7.98
CA TYR A 43 2.79 -1.44 -7.63
C TYR A 43 1.76 -0.45 -7.04
N ASP A 44 2.15 0.38 -6.09
CA ASP A 44 1.27 1.38 -5.49
C ASP A 44 0.79 2.42 -6.52
N ASN A 45 1.64 2.80 -7.49
CA ASN A 45 1.24 3.68 -8.60
C ASN A 45 0.20 3.04 -9.52
N ILE A 46 0.37 1.76 -9.88
CA ILE A 46 -0.61 1.03 -10.70
C ILE A 46 -1.96 0.95 -9.95
N LEU A 47 -1.93 0.67 -8.65
CA LEU A 47 -3.14 0.67 -7.81
C LEU A 47 -3.81 2.04 -7.76
N LEU A 48 -3.04 3.12 -7.58
CA LEU A 48 -3.56 4.48 -7.54
C LEU A 48 -4.24 4.83 -8.87
N ILE A 49 -3.61 4.52 -10.01
CA ILE A 49 -4.21 4.74 -11.34
C ILE A 49 -5.51 3.94 -11.46
N TYR A 50 -5.52 2.67 -11.06
CA TYR A 50 -6.73 1.83 -11.13
C TYR A 50 -7.89 2.42 -10.32
N ILE A 51 -7.65 2.87 -9.09
CA ILE A 51 -8.70 3.46 -8.24
C ILE A 51 -9.17 4.80 -8.80
N VAL A 52 -8.27 5.64 -9.30
CA VAL A 52 -8.64 6.92 -9.95
C VAL A 52 -9.52 6.66 -11.17
N PHE A 53 -9.17 5.69 -12.03
CA PHE A 53 -10.01 5.30 -13.17
C PHE A 53 -11.38 4.81 -12.73
N ASN A 54 -11.42 3.99 -11.67
CA ASN A 54 -12.68 3.50 -11.13
C ASN A 54 -13.53 4.66 -10.59
N MET A 55 -12.94 5.60 -9.85
CA MET A 55 -13.61 6.79 -9.35
C MET A 55 -14.18 7.66 -10.47
N ILE A 56 -13.41 7.91 -11.55
CA ILE A 56 -13.87 8.67 -12.72
C ILE A 56 -15.05 7.95 -13.39
N SER A 57 -14.94 6.62 -13.58
CA SER A 57 -16.01 5.79 -14.15
C SER A 57 -17.30 5.86 -13.32
N HIS A 58 -17.18 5.80 -12.00
CA HIS A 58 -18.30 5.88 -11.07
C HIS A 58 -18.95 7.26 -11.03
N CYS A 59 -18.16 8.35 -11.08
CA CYS A 59 -18.68 9.72 -11.21
C CYS A 59 -19.48 9.90 -12.50
N LYS A 60 -19.00 9.33 -13.62
CA LYS A 60 -19.72 9.38 -14.90
C LYS A 60 -21.06 8.62 -14.86
N ASN A 61 -21.15 7.57 -14.05
CA ASN A 61 -22.36 6.74 -13.91
C ASN A 61 -23.34 7.22 -12.83
N GLY A 62 -23.07 8.33 -12.13
CA GLY A 62 -24.00 8.97 -11.18
C GLY A 62 -24.30 8.17 -9.91
N ARG A 63 -23.52 7.12 -9.58
CA ARG A 63 -23.82 6.19 -8.48
C ARG A 63 -23.16 6.64 -7.17
N VAL A 64 -23.79 7.62 -6.53
CA VAL A 64 -23.36 8.27 -5.27
C VAL A 64 -23.17 7.30 -4.09
N ASN A 65 -23.87 6.16 -4.07
CA ASN A 65 -23.86 5.24 -2.91
C ASN A 65 -22.55 4.45 -2.74
N SER A 66 -21.65 4.44 -3.74
CA SER A 66 -20.37 3.70 -3.69
C SER A 66 -19.14 4.56 -3.42
N LEU A 67 -19.31 5.89 -3.33
CA LEU A 67 -18.19 6.84 -3.19
C LEU A 67 -17.42 6.68 -1.89
N HIS A 68 -18.12 6.36 -0.79
CA HIS A 68 -17.47 6.24 0.52
C HIS A 68 -16.45 5.09 0.56
N ARG A 69 -16.75 3.96 -0.09
CA ARG A 69 -15.85 2.79 -0.12
C ARG A 69 -14.63 3.03 -1.00
N GLU A 70 -14.82 3.65 -2.16
CA GLU A 70 -13.72 4.06 -3.05
C GLU A 70 -12.80 5.11 -2.39
N ALA A 71 -13.38 6.10 -1.70
CA ALA A 71 -12.63 7.10 -0.95
C ALA A 71 -11.87 6.48 0.24
N TRP A 72 -12.45 5.46 0.88
CA TRP A 72 -11.77 4.71 1.94
C TRP A 72 -10.55 3.97 1.39
N TYR A 73 -10.67 3.33 0.22
CA TYR A 73 -9.54 2.68 -0.45
C TYR A 73 -8.47 3.68 -0.90
N MET A 74 -8.85 4.84 -1.46
CA MET A 74 -7.92 5.93 -1.78
C MET A 74 -7.15 6.40 -0.55
N THR A 75 -7.86 6.61 0.56
CA THR A 75 -7.26 7.05 1.82
C THR A 75 -6.30 5.99 2.36
N ALA A 76 -6.66 4.70 2.29
CA ALA A 76 -5.79 3.60 2.70
C ALA A 76 -4.51 3.52 1.85
N VAL A 77 -4.60 3.66 0.51
CA VAL A 77 -3.44 3.65 -0.38
C VAL A 77 -2.53 4.85 -0.13
N LEU A 78 -3.09 6.05 0.04
CA LEU A 78 -2.32 7.25 0.40
C LEU A 78 -1.61 7.07 1.75
N LEU A 79 -2.29 6.53 2.76
CA LEU A 79 -1.69 6.25 4.06
C LEU A 79 -0.53 5.24 3.95
N LYS A 80 -0.70 4.22 3.11
CA LYS A 80 0.32 3.21 2.81
C LYS A 80 1.54 3.81 2.11
N LEU A 81 1.34 4.71 1.14
CA LEU A 81 2.40 5.47 0.48
C LEU A 81 3.16 6.37 1.46
N CYS A 82 2.45 7.11 2.32
CA CYS A 82 3.08 7.91 3.37
C CYS A 82 3.94 7.07 4.32
N ALA A 83 3.46 5.88 4.71
CA ALA A 83 4.24 4.94 5.52
C ALA A 83 5.54 4.52 4.83
N GLN A 84 5.46 4.18 3.54
CA GLN A 84 6.60 3.75 2.74
C GLN A 84 7.65 4.86 2.60
N ILE A 85 7.22 6.11 2.36
CA ILE A 85 8.10 7.29 2.30
C ILE A 85 8.80 7.50 3.65
N LEU A 86 8.05 7.43 4.76
CA LEU A 86 8.60 7.57 6.12
C LEU A 86 9.65 6.48 6.42
N ILE A 87 9.42 5.24 5.98
CA ILE A 87 10.37 4.15 6.11
C ILE A 87 11.64 4.43 5.28
N CYS A 88 11.51 4.85 4.01
CA CYS A 88 12.65 5.21 3.17
C CYS A 88 13.49 6.32 3.81
N LEU A 89 12.83 7.37 4.31
CA LEU A 89 13.49 8.53 4.91
C LEU A 89 14.24 8.13 6.20
N LYS A 90 13.63 7.26 7.01
CA LYS A 90 14.26 6.73 8.23
C LYS A 90 15.47 5.86 7.91
N SER A 91 15.38 5.02 6.89
CA SER A 91 16.48 4.13 6.53
C SER A 91 17.67 4.87 5.91
N GLU A 92 17.46 6.00 5.22
CA GLU A 92 18.52 6.84 4.65
C GLU A 92 19.25 7.70 5.70
N ALA A 93 18.54 8.19 6.73
CA ALA A 93 19.10 9.09 7.73
C ALA A 93 19.05 8.49 9.16
N PRO A 94 19.97 7.58 9.53
CA PRO A 94 20.01 6.94 10.85
C PRO A 94 20.33 7.90 12.01
N HIS A 95 20.76 9.14 11.74
CA HIS A 95 21.09 10.14 12.76
C HIS A 95 19.87 10.88 13.33
N TRP A 96 18.73 10.89 12.63
CA TRP A 96 17.50 11.47 13.17
C TRP A 96 16.83 10.41 14.04
N SER A 97 16.87 10.61 15.35
CA SER A 97 16.27 9.79 16.41
C SER A 97 14.74 9.80 16.37
N LEU A 98 14.15 9.51 15.20
CA LEU A 98 12.73 9.35 15.00
C LEU A 98 12.27 8.09 15.73
N PRO A 99 11.39 8.18 16.74
CA PRO A 99 10.94 7.02 17.49
C PRO A 99 10.25 6.01 16.57
N ALA A 100 10.59 4.73 16.71
CA ALA A 100 10.03 3.63 15.91
C ALA A 100 8.49 3.59 15.92
N LYS A 101 7.87 4.16 16.95
CA LYS A 101 6.43 4.34 17.08
C LYS A 101 5.80 5.17 15.96
N VAL A 102 6.47 6.23 15.48
CA VAL A 102 5.96 7.09 14.39
C VAL A 102 5.99 6.38 13.05
N VAL A 103 6.95 5.47 12.86
CA VAL A 103 7.10 4.67 11.63
C VAL A 103 6.07 3.55 11.58
N LEU A 104 5.70 2.99 12.74
CA LEU A 104 4.64 1.98 12.86
C LEU A 104 3.22 2.58 12.94
N ALA A 105 3.08 3.88 13.23
CA ALA A 105 1.79 4.55 13.38
C ALA A 105 0.85 4.37 12.17
N PRO A 106 1.28 4.55 10.91
CA PRO A 106 0.39 4.32 9.77
C PRO A 106 0.03 2.84 9.60
N PHE A 107 0.91 1.91 9.97
CA PHE A 107 0.60 0.47 9.94
C PHE A 107 -0.43 0.08 11.02
N TRP A 108 -0.32 0.69 12.20
CA TRP A 108 -1.30 0.56 13.29
C TRP A 108 -2.66 1.17 13.00
N LEU A 109 -2.75 2.13 12.08
CA LEU A 109 -4.02 2.69 11.60
C LEU A 109 -4.60 1.86 10.43
N LEU A 110 -3.74 1.29 9.59
CA LEU A 110 -4.15 0.54 8.40
C LEU A 110 -4.78 -0.83 8.76
N LEU A 111 -4.22 -1.52 9.77
CA LEU A 111 -4.73 -2.81 10.27
C LEU A 111 -6.17 -2.75 10.79
N PRO A 112 -6.53 -1.85 11.73
CA PRO A 112 -7.90 -1.74 12.21
C PRO A 112 -8.83 -1.23 11.11
N ALA A 113 -8.39 -0.33 10.23
CA ALA A 113 -9.22 0.16 9.12
C ALA A 113 -9.63 -0.97 8.16
N LEU A 114 -8.70 -1.88 7.81
CA LEU A 114 -9.00 -3.06 7.00
C LEU A 114 -9.86 -4.07 7.75
N ALA A 115 -9.60 -4.29 9.05
CA ALA A 115 -10.43 -5.16 9.86
C ALA A 115 -11.88 -4.64 9.90
N THR A 116 -12.10 -3.35 10.16
CA THR A 116 -13.44 -2.74 10.18
C THR A 116 -14.17 -2.88 8.85
N ASP A 117 -13.47 -2.72 7.72
CA ASP A 117 -14.09 -2.85 6.38
C ASP A 117 -14.59 -4.27 6.12
N VAL A 118 -13.77 -5.27 6.45
CA VAL A 118 -14.14 -6.70 6.33
C VAL A 118 -15.29 -7.05 7.27
N PHE A 119 -15.27 -6.56 8.51
CA PHE A 119 -16.34 -6.79 9.48
C PHE A 119 -17.67 -6.21 9.01
N ILE A 120 -17.68 -4.98 8.49
CA ILE A 120 -18.90 -4.34 7.97
C ILE A 120 -19.45 -5.11 6.77
N HIS A 121 -18.59 -5.56 5.85
CA HIS A 121 -19.00 -6.34 4.69
C HIS A 121 -19.59 -7.71 5.09
N LEU A 122 -18.96 -8.40 6.06
CA LEU A 122 -19.42 -9.68 6.55
C LEU A 122 -20.80 -9.58 7.24
N ILE A 123 -21.00 -8.53 8.06
CA ILE A 123 -22.28 -8.28 8.74
C ILE A 123 -23.38 -7.93 7.74
N HIS A 124 -23.07 -7.13 6.71
CA HIS A 124 -24.04 -6.80 5.67
C HIS A 124 -24.46 -8.02 4.85
N GLN A 125 -23.50 -8.90 4.52
CA GLN A 125 -23.77 -10.15 3.80
C GLN A 125 -24.51 -11.19 4.66
N SER A 126 -24.31 -11.19 5.98
CA SER A 126 -25.04 -12.08 6.90
C SER A 126 -26.50 -11.68 7.13
N ARG A 127 -26.89 -10.45 6.79
CA ARG A 127 -28.24 -9.92 7.02
C ARG A 127 -29.20 -10.10 5.84
N TYR A 128 -28.70 -10.59 4.71
CA TYR A 128 -29.45 -10.91 3.49
C TYR A 128 -29.38 -12.41 3.23
#